data_AF-A0A1I8MFT2-F1
#
_entry.id   AF-A0A1I8MFT2-F1
#
_cell.length_a   1.000
_cell.length_b   1.000
_cell.length_c   1.000
_cell.angle_alpha   90.00
_cell.angle_beta   90.00
_cell.angle_gamma   90.00
#
_symmetry.space_group_name_H-M   'P 1'
#
loop_
_entity.id
_entity.type
_entity.pdbx_description
1 polymer ?
#
loop_
_entity_poly.entity_id
_entity_poly.type
_entity_poly.pdbx_seq_one_letter_code
_entity_poly.pdbx_strand_id
1 'polypeptide(L)'
;MGNIRGWAGQMPSTLRKIQMILQRKIIARQRAFGMKVAVPAFSGYIPVAMERIFPNKSFVKASSWNNFSDNYCCSLFIKPFEPLFREISDSFLKKIISTYGTDHIYFTDPFNEMKPQSSDPEYLKNTAKYIFEAMHALDHHAVWLLQSWMFNNNAFWKNTQIKAFLTAVPRGSLLVLDLQSEQFPLYEKTFFFYGQPFIWCMLHNFGGTLGMHGSSEKVNKDISHAQSKANNSMVGVGITPEGINQNYVMYALALERGWEKDQYNLTEWFNLYSDSRYGTHTHYLHQAWQLLRRSVYSYNGLKKIHGKYIIARRPSIHLDDSMWYNISDIYEAWSHILKSKCDIPHSHINEYEHDLVDITRQYLQIKFGQLYKKMIDAFKKRNYVEFEDLTDTMLNILLDLENILSTNKAFLLGNWIGGSHSLSTNVREKLIFEFNARNQITL
;
A
#
# COMPACT_ATOMS: atom_id res chain seq x y z
N MET A 1 -7.38 -6.65 -11.20
CA MET A 1 -7.20 -7.58 -10.06
C MET A 1 -8.35 -8.59 -9.93
N GLY A 2 -9.64 -8.21 -10.06
CA GLY A 2 -10.74 -9.20 -10.22
C GLY A 2 -11.29 -9.83 -8.95
N ASN A 3 -10.84 -9.39 -7.77
CA ASN A 3 -11.18 -9.96 -6.46
C ASN A 3 -12.67 -9.79 -6.08
N ILE A 4 -13.25 -8.62 -6.38
CA ILE A 4 -14.63 -8.25 -6.02
C ILE A 4 -15.41 -7.68 -7.22
N ARG A 5 -16.73 -7.75 -7.17
CA ARG A 5 -17.67 -7.08 -8.09
C ARG A 5 -18.89 -6.59 -7.31
N GLY A 6 -19.46 -5.45 -7.72
CA GLY A 6 -20.79 -5.01 -7.28
C GLY A 6 -20.96 -4.58 -5.81
N TRP A 7 -20.08 -4.97 -4.88
CA TRP A 7 -20.13 -4.55 -3.48
C TRP A 7 -20.15 -3.03 -3.37
N ALA A 8 -21.06 -2.51 -2.53
CA ALA A 8 -21.26 -1.08 -2.29
C ALA A 8 -21.59 -0.22 -3.54
N GLY A 9 -21.95 -0.86 -4.66
CA GLY A 9 -22.42 -0.21 -5.90
C GLY A 9 -23.93 0.11 -5.90
N GLN A 10 -24.49 0.57 -7.02
CA GLN A 10 -23.88 0.81 -8.33
C GLN A 10 -23.20 2.18 -8.44
N MET A 11 -22.11 2.27 -9.22
CA MET A 11 -21.40 3.52 -9.46
C MET A 11 -22.27 4.51 -10.26
N PRO A 12 -22.53 5.73 -9.72
CA PRO A 12 -23.29 6.77 -10.42
C PRO A 12 -22.65 7.19 -11.75
N SER A 13 -23.48 7.53 -12.74
CA SER A 13 -23.02 7.99 -14.06
C SER A 13 -22.25 9.32 -14.00
N THR A 14 -22.64 10.19 -13.08
CA THR A 14 -21.97 11.45 -12.71
C THR A 14 -20.52 11.20 -12.29
N LEU A 15 -20.31 10.29 -11.33
CA LEU A 15 -18.97 9.91 -10.87
C LEU A 15 -18.11 9.36 -12.00
N ARG A 16 -18.65 8.49 -12.87
CA ARG A 16 -17.92 8.01 -14.06
C ARG A 16 -17.42 9.14 -14.95
N LYS A 17 -18.27 10.14 -15.20
CA LYS A 17 -17.90 11.30 -16.04
C LYS A 17 -16.85 12.18 -15.36
N ILE A 18 -16.99 12.42 -14.06
CA ILE A 18 -16.02 13.20 -13.27
C ILE A 18 -14.66 12.51 -13.29
N GLN A 19 -14.61 11.20 -13.03
CA GLN A 19 -13.36 10.42 -13.03
C GLN A 19 -12.67 10.43 -14.39
N MET A 20 -13.42 10.32 -15.49
CA MET A 20 -12.86 10.44 -16.85
C MET A 20 -12.22 11.82 -17.10
N ILE A 21 -12.88 12.90 -16.70
CA ILE A 21 -12.36 14.27 -16.85
C ILE A 21 -11.12 14.47 -15.97
N LEU A 22 -11.17 14.01 -14.72
CA LEU A 22 -10.07 14.10 -13.78
C LEU A 22 -8.84 13.34 -14.31
N GLN A 23 -9.01 12.11 -14.78
CA GLN A 23 -7.92 11.30 -15.31
C GLN A 23 -7.23 11.97 -16.50
N ARG A 24 -7.99 12.61 -17.41
CA ARG A 24 -7.40 13.38 -18.52
C ARG A 24 -6.53 14.53 -18.02
N LYS A 25 -6.97 15.25 -16.99
CA LYS A 25 -6.17 16.34 -16.38
C LYS A 25 -4.91 15.81 -15.70
N ILE A 26 -5.01 14.71 -14.96
CA ILE A 26 -3.87 14.07 -14.28
C ILE A 26 -2.82 13.63 -15.30
N ILE A 27 -3.22 12.87 -16.32
CA ILE A 27 -2.30 12.37 -17.35
C ILE A 27 -1.65 13.53 -18.11
N ALA A 28 -2.42 14.54 -18.50
CA ALA A 28 -1.89 15.71 -19.19
C ALA A 28 -0.84 16.42 -18.33
N ARG A 29 -1.09 16.57 -17.02
CA ARG A 29 -0.12 17.19 -16.10
C ARG A 29 1.13 16.33 -15.90
N GLN A 30 0.98 15.02 -15.74
CA GLN A 30 2.11 14.09 -15.61
C GLN A 30 3.02 14.16 -16.85
N ARG A 31 2.44 14.09 -18.05
CA ARG A 31 3.20 14.19 -19.31
C ARG A 31 3.85 15.55 -19.51
N ALA A 32 3.22 16.64 -19.07
CA ALA A 32 3.83 17.97 -19.13
C ALA A 32 5.10 18.07 -18.27
N PHE A 33 5.23 17.26 -17.21
CA PHE A 33 6.46 17.12 -16.42
C PHE A 33 7.44 16.07 -16.96
N GLY A 34 7.15 15.45 -18.11
CA GLY A 34 7.97 14.38 -18.67
C GLY A 34 7.77 13.00 -18.02
N MET A 35 6.80 12.85 -17.12
CA MET A 35 6.49 11.55 -16.53
C MET A 35 5.84 10.61 -17.55
N LYS A 36 6.15 9.32 -17.45
CA LYS A 36 5.51 8.25 -18.22
C LYS A 36 4.38 7.65 -17.41
N VAL A 37 3.20 7.52 -18.02
CA VAL A 37 2.00 7.04 -17.34
C VAL A 37 1.64 5.64 -17.79
N ALA A 38 1.62 4.69 -16.85
CA ALA A 38 1.07 3.38 -17.09
C ALA A 38 -0.47 3.45 -17.16
N VAL A 39 -1.07 2.90 -18.21
CA VAL A 39 -2.53 2.83 -18.40
C VAL A 39 -3.01 1.38 -18.28
N PRO A 40 -4.27 1.12 -17.89
CA PRO A 40 -4.71 -0.27 -17.66
C PRO A 40 -4.79 -1.06 -18.97
N ALA A 41 -4.54 -2.36 -18.88
CA ALA A 41 -4.84 -3.36 -19.91
C ALA A 41 -5.79 -4.44 -19.39
N PHE A 42 -6.38 -5.22 -20.29
CA PHE A 42 -7.33 -6.26 -19.92
C PHE A 42 -6.64 -7.46 -19.30
N SER A 43 -7.15 -7.94 -18.17
CA SER A 43 -6.54 -9.02 -17.37
C SER A 43 -7.26 -10.37 -17.48
N GLY A 44 -8.37 -10.44 -18.21
CA GLY A 44 -9.18 -11.65 -18.36
C GLY A 44 -10.42 -11.75 -17.45
N TYR A 45 -10.58 -10.87 -16.46
CA TYR A 45 -11.78 -10.87 -15.61
C TYR A 45 -12.96 -10.17 -16.28
N ILE A 46 -14.12 -10.83 -16.30
CA ILE A 46 -15.34 -10.36 -16.96
C ILE A 46 -16.58 -10.49 -16.04
N PRO A 47 -17.65 -9.73 -16.31
CA PRO A 47 -18.91 -9.85 -15.58
C PRO A 47 -19.55 -11.23 -15.76
N VAL A 48 -20.23 -11.72 -14.72
CA VAL A 48 -21.00 -12.99 -14.78
C VAL A 48 -22.10 -12.97 -15.85
N ALA A 49 -22.59 -11.79 -16.23
CA ALA A 49 -23.58 -11.62 -17.30
C ALA A 49 -23.06 -12.05 -18.69
N MET A 50 -21.75 -12.27 -18.84
CA MET A 50 -21.13 -12.72 -20.10
C MET A 50 -21.56 -14.14 -20.49
N GLU A 51 -21.89 -15.01 -19.54
CA GLU A 51 -22.45 -16.35 -19.84
C GLU A 51 -23.76 -16.26 -20.62
N ARG A 52 -24.59 -15.25 -20.34
CA ARG A 52 -25.85 -15.03 -21.07
C ARG A 52 -25.60 -14.56 -22.52
N ILE A 53 -24.55 -13.78 -22.74
CA ILE A 53 -24.23 -13.19 -24.05
C ILE A 53 -23.43 -14.18 -24.91
N PHE A 54 -22.56 -14.97 -24.28
CA PHE A 54 -21.70 -15.97 -24.92
C PHE A 54 -21.92 -17.36 -24.29
N PRO A 55 -23.10 -17.97 -24.46
CA PRO A 55 -23.46 -19.22 -23.78
C PRO A 55 -22.61 -20.42 -24.22
N ASN A 56 -21.98 -20.35 -25.40
CA ASN A 56 -21.15 -21.42 -25.95
C ASN A 56 -19.66 -21.27 -25.61
N LYS A 57 -19.29 -20.32 -24.74
CA LYS A 57 -17.90 -20.09 -24.32
C LYS A 57 -17.66 -20.61 -22.91
N SER A 58 -16.48 -21.19 -22.70
CA SER A 58 -16.07 -21.70 -21.40
C SER A 58 -15.44 -20.59 -20.57
N PHE A 59 -16.05 -20.28 -19.43
CA PHE A 59 -15.52 -19.33 -18.46
C PHE A 59 -15.10 -20.03 -17.18
N VAL A 60 -14.22 -19.37 -16.44
CA VAL A 60 -13.67 -19.86 -15.20
C VAL A 60 -14.27 -19.13 -14.02
N LYS A 61 -14.88 -19.88 -13.11
CA LYS A 61 -15.12 -19.53 -11.70
C LYS A 61 -13.87 -18.94 -11.02
N ALA A 62 -13.75 -17.62 -10.80
CA ALA A 62 -12.69 -17.11 -9.93
C ALA A 62 -12.89 -17.61 -8.48
N SER A 63 -11.82 -17.76 -7.70
CA SER A 63 -11.92 -18.14 -6.28
C SER A 63 -12.58 -17.05 -5.44
N SER A 64 -13.25 -17.43 -4.34
CA SER A 64 -13.68 -16.43 -3.35
C SER A 64 -12.46 -15.76 -2.73
N TRP A 65 -12.52 -14.44 -2.62
CA TRP A 65 -11.50 -13.60 -2.02
C TRP A 65 -12.04 -13.00 -0.72
N ASN A 66 -11.27 -13.13 0.35
CA ASN A 66 -11.55 -12.54 1.67
C ASN A 66 -12.99 -12.78 2.19
N ASN A 67 -13.55 -13.99 1.95
CA ASN A 67 -14.90 -14.40 2.34
C ASN A 67 -16.04 -13.55 1.77
N PHE A 68 -15.81 -12.77 0.70
CA PHE A 68 -16.93 -12.18 -0.04
C PHE A 68 -17.79 -13.30 -0.63
N SER A 69 -19.11 -13.17 -0.45
CA SER A 69 -20.08 -14.10 -1.00
C SER A 69 -20.07 -14.07 -2.53
N ASP A 70 -20.60 -15.11 -3.18
CA ASP A 70 -20.66 -15.23 -4.64
C ASP A 70 -21.29 -14.03 -5.37
N ASN A 71 -22.15 -13.27 -4.68
CA ASN A 71 -22.77 -12.05 -5.19
C ASN A 71 -21.77 -10.89 -5.35
N TYR A 72 -20.72 -10.88 -4.53
CA TYR A 72 -19.74 -9.80 -4.40
C TYR A 72 -18.30 -10.18 -4.71
N CYS A 73 -17.98 -11.48 -4.68
CA CYS A 73 -17.00 -12.10 -5.58
C CYS A 73 -17.84 -12.64 -6.76
N CYS A 74 -17.73 -13.84 -7.26
CA CYS A 74 -16.53 -14.40 -7.83
C CYS A 74 -16.68 -14.17 -9.33
N SER A 75 -15.86 -13.27 -9.88
CA SER A 75 -15.94 -12.89 -11.28
C SER A 75 -15.69 -14.10 -12.19
N LEU A 76 -16.10 -14.00 -13.44
CA LEU A 76 -15.66 -14.95 -14.45
C LEU A 76 -14.27 -14.55 -14.94
N PHE A 77 -13.45 -15.54 -15.26
CA PHE A 77 -12.17 -15.36 -15.90
C PHE A 77 -12.19 -16.06 -17.26
N ILE A 78 -11.89 -15.32 -18.33
CA ILE A 78 -11.63 -15.88 -19.65
C ILE A 78 -10.14 -16.18 -19.78
N LYS A 79 -9.81 -17.41 -20.19
CA LYS A 79 -8.42 -17.80 -20.40
C LYS A 79 -7.83 -16.95 -21.54
N PRO A 80 -6.60 -16.41 -21.40
CA PRO A 80 -6.04 -15.51 -22.42
C PRO A 80 -5.89 -16.08 -23.83
N PHE A 81 -5.79 -17.40 -23.96
CA PHE A 81 -5.70 -18.11 -25.24
C PHE A 81 -7.07 -18.44 -25.89
N GLU A 82 -8.18 -17.96 -25.32
CA GLU A 82 -9.50 -18.01 -25.97
C GLU A 82 -9.67 -16.86 -26.96
N PRO A 83 -10.24 -17.06 -28.16
CA PRO A 83 -10.42 -15.98 -29.15
C PRO A 83 -11.17 -14.75 -28.61
N LEU A 84 -12.18 -14.97 -27.76
CA LEU A 84 -12.97 -13.89 -27.16
C LEU A 84 -12.12 -13.00 -26.22
N PHE A 85 -11.03 -13.52 -25.63
CA PHE A 85 -10.11 -12.70 -24.84
C PHE A 85 -9.49 -11.61 -25.71
N ARG A 86 -9.06 -11.97 -26.93
CA ARG A 86 -8.46 -11.04 -27.87
C ARG A 86 -9.44 -9.94 -28.27
N GLU A 87 -10.67 -10.31 -28.62
CA GLU A 87 -11.72 -9.35 -29.01
C GLU A 87 -11.99 -8.32 -27.90
N ILE A 88 -12.12 -8.79 -26.65
CA ILE A 88 -12.37 -7.91 -25.50
C ILE A 88 -11.15 -7.03 -25.22
N SER A 89 -9.94 -7.62 -25.23
CA SER A 89 -8.69 -6.89 -24.99
C SER A 89 -8.49 -5.78 -26.03
N ASP A 90 -8.74 -6.09 -27.31
CA ASP A 90 -8.60 -5.12 -28.39
C ASP A 90 -9.58 -3.96 -28.25
N SER A 91 -10.84 -4.25 -27.94
CA SER A 91 -11.87 -3.24 -27.72
C SER A 91 -11.52 -2.35 -26.51
N PHE A 92 -11.12 -2.97 -25.40
CA PHE A 92 -10.73 -2.28 -24.17
C PHE A 92 -9.53 -1.35 -24.41
N LEU A 93 -8.45 -1.88 -24.99
CA LEU A 93 -7.20 -1.14 -25.14
C LEU A 93 -7.33 -0.02 -26.18
N LYS A 94 -8.04 -0.24 -27.30
CA LYS A 94 -8.37 0.83 -28.26
C LYS A 94 -9.15 1.97 -27.57
N LYS A 95 -10.05 1.64 -26.65
CA LYS A 95 -10.80 2.67 -25.90
C LYS A 95 -9.92 3.43 -24.92
N ILE A 96 -9.02 2.74 -24.22
CA ILE A 96 -8.04 3.38 -23.32
C ILE A 96 -7.13 4.33 -24.10
N ILE A 97 -6.50 3.86 -25.17
CA ILE A 97 -5.54 4.65 -25.98
C ILE A 97 -6.25 5.85 -26.62
N SER A 98 -7.44 5.67 -27.20
CA SER A 98 -8.19 6.79 -27.79
C SER A 98 -8.66 7.82 -26.75
N THR A 99 -8.87 7.41 -25.49
CA THR A 99 -9.36 8.31 -24.44
C THR A 99 -8.23 9.05 -23.71
N TYR A 100 -7.08 8.39 -23.53
CA TYR A 100 -6.01 8.84 -22.65
C TYR A 100 -4.64 8.94 -23.34
N GLY A 101 -4.50 8.54 -24.60
CA GLY A 101 -3.20 8.33 -25.23
C GLY A 101 -2.42 7.17 -24.58
N THR A 102 -1.16 6.99 -24.95
CA THR A 102 -0.29 5.97 -24.37
C THR A 102 1.15 6.46 -24.24
N ASP A 103 1.84 5.94 -23.23
CA ASP A 103 3.29 6.03 -23.05
C ASP A 103 3.95 4.64 -23.24
N HIS A 104 3.23 3.74 -23.90
CA HIS A 104 3.57 2.34 -24.16
C HIS A 104 3.65 1.43 -22.93
N ILE A 105 3.36 1.94 -21.73
CA ILE A 105 3.37 1.17 -20.49
C ILE A 105 1.94 0.80 -20.10
N TYR A 106 1.70 -0.49 -19.92
CA TYR A 106 0.37 -1.04 -19.62
C TYR A 106 0.41 -1.88 -18.35
N PHE A 107 -0.51 -1.65 -17.41
CA PHE A 107 -0.57 -2.46 -16.19
C PHE A 107 -1.77 -3.42 -16.19
N THR A 108 -1.52 -4.65 -15.76
CA THR A 108 -2.55 -5.69 -15.56
C THR A 108 -2.01 -6.83 -14.72
N ASP A 109 -2.81 -7.33 -13.79
CA ASP A 109 -2.41 -8.35 -12.82
C ASP A 109 -3.47 -9.45 -12.80
N PRO A 110 -3.26 -10.56 -13.55
CA PRO A 110 -4.30 -11.58 -13.75
C PRO A 110 -4.57 -12.41 -12.49
N PHE A 111 -3.65 -12.44 -11.53
CA PHE A 111 -3.73 -13.33 -10.37
C PHE A 111 -3.37 -12.67 -9.03
N ASN A 112 -3.58 -11.35 -8.89
CA ASN A 112 -3.33 -10.65 -7.62
C ASN A 112 -4.23 -11.19 -6.50
N GLU A 113 -3.65 -11.97 -5.58
CA GLU A 113 -4.36 -12.69 -4.50
C GLU A 113 -5.44 -13.65 -5.00
N MET A 114 -5.35 -14.08 -6.25
CA MET A 114 -6.27 -15.03 -6.87
C MET A 114 -5.51 -16.27 -7.28
N LYS A 115 -6.06 -17.46 -7.00
CA LYS A 115 -5.40 -18.71 -7.35
C LYS A 115 -5.62 -19.03 -8.83
N PRO A 116 -4.56 -19.21 -9.64
CA PRO A 116 -4.73 -19.69 -11.01
C PRO A 116 -5.37 -21.08 -11.04
N GLN A 117 -6.07 -21.41 -12.13
CA GLN A 117 -6.76 -22.71 -12.23
C GLN A 117 -5.82 -23.92 -12.23
N SER A 118 -4.62 -23.74 -12.77
CA SER A 118 -3.63 -24.79 -12.91
C SER A 118 -2.25 -24.27 -12.50
N SER A 119 -1.49 -25.10 -11.78
CA SER A 119 -0.08 -24.87 -11.48
C SER A 119 0.87 -25.40 -12.56
N ASP A 120 0.31 -25.92 -13.67
CA ASP A 120 1.07 -26.33 -14.85
C ASP A 120 1.85 -25.14 -15.42
N PRO A 121 3.20 -25.22 -15.52
CA PRO A 121 4.02 -24.19 -16.14
C PRO A 121 3.54 -23.76 -17.53
N GLU A 122 3.03 -24.68 -18.36
CA GLU A 122 2.58 -24.36 -19.71
C GLU A 122 1.29 -23.52 -19.70
N TYR A 123 0.39 -23.76 -18.74
CA TYR A 123 -0.79 -22.92 -18.53
C TYR A 123 -0.41 -21.49 -18.14
N LEU A 124 0.53 -21.32 -17.21
CA LEU A 124 0.97 -20.02 -16.72
C LEU A 124 1.76 -19.25 -17.79
N LYS A 125 2.61 -19.96 -18.53
CA LYS A 125 3.33 -19.42 -19.69
C LYS A 125 2.37 -18.91 -20.76
N ASN A 126 1.38 -19.72 -21.15
CA ASN A 126 0.38 -19.29 -22.14
C ASN A 126 -0.46 -18.12 -21.61
N THR A 127 -0.83 -18.12 -20.34
CA THR A 127 -1.55 -16.99 -19.75
C THR A 127 -0.76 -15.68 -19.92
N ALA A 128 0.50 -15.65 -19.52
CA ALA A 128 1.35 -14.44 -19.65
C ALA A 128 1.61 -14.07 -21.11
N LYS A 129 1.95 -15.05 -21.96
CA LYS A 129 2.21 -14.86 -23.39
C LYS A 129 1.04 -14.17 -24.08
N TYR A 130 -0.17 -14.73 -23.97
CA TYR A 130 -1.34 -14.22 -24.69
C TYR A 130 -1.86 -12.88 -24.12
N ILE A 131 -1.68 -12.62 -22.82
CA ILE A 131 -1.92 -11.28 -22.25
C ILE A 131 -1.00 -10.25 -22.91
N PHE A 132 0.29 -10.53 -23.01
CA PHE A 132 1.25 -9.63 -23.63
C PHE A 132 1.01 -9.47 -25.14
N GLU A 133 0.79 -10.56 -25.87
CA GLU A 133 0.49 -10.51 -27.31
C GLU A 133 -0.77 -9.68 -27.61
N ALA A 134 -1.76 -9.69 -26.69
CA ALA A 134 -2.93 -8.82 -26.78
C ALA A 134 -2.56 -7.34 -26.81
N MET A 135 -1.67 -6.91 -25.92
CA MET A 135 -1.16 -5.53 -25.91
C MET A 135 -0.27 -5.24 -27.13
N HIS A 136 0.70 -6.12 -27.39
CA HIS A 136 1.75 -5.91 -28.38
C HIS A 136 1.21 -5.76 -29.81
N ALA A 137 0.14 -6.47 -30.17
CA ALA A 137 -0.43 -6.35 -31.50
C ALA A 137 -1.28 -5.09 -31.71
N LEU A 138 -1.57 -4.31 -30.67
CA LEU A 138 -2.10 -2.94 -30.81
C LEU A 138 -1.02 -1.86 -30.64
N ASP A 139 0.05 -2.18 -29.92
CA ASP A 139 1.18 -1.29 -29.68
C ASP A 139 2.48 -2.10 -29.66
N HIS A 140 3.25 -2.03 -30.75
CA HIS A 140 4.50 -2.78 -30.89
C HIS A 140 5.59 -2.38 -29.87
N HIS A 141 5.44 -1.26 -29.16
CA HIS A 141 6.36 -0.81 -28.12
C HIS A 141 5.86 -1.16 -26.70
N ALA A 142 4.77 -1.93 -26.59
CA ALA A 142 4.16 -2.25 -25.30
C ALA A 142 5.16 -2.84 -24.29
N VAL A 143 5.16 -2.25 -23.10
CA VAL A 143 5.81 -2.74 -21.88
C VAL A 143 4.72 -3.07 -20.87
N TRP A 144 4.65 -4.32 -20.44
CA TRP A 144 3.74 -4.74 -19.40
C TRP A 144 4.34 -4.45 -18.01
N LEU A 145 3.72 -3.54 -17.26
CA LEU A 145 4.01 -3.31 -15.85
C LEU A 145 3.24 -4.32 -14.98
N LEU A 146 3.96 -5.17 -14.25
CA LEU A 146 3.40 -6.28 -13.48
C LEU A 146 3.74 -6.15 -11.99
N GLN A 147 2.76 -6.32 -11.11
CA GLN A 147 3.02 -6.41 -9.67
C GLN A 147 3.53 -7.82 -9.29
N SER A 148 4.66 -7.90 -8.57
CA SER A 148 5.21 -9.18 -8.12
C SER A 148 4.41 -9.84 -6.99
N TRP A 149 3.46 -9.14 -6.36
CA TRP A 149 2.73 -9.57 -5.16
C TRP A 149 2.10 -10.95 -5.28
N MET A 150 1.57 -11.30 -6.46
CA MET A 150 0.99 -12.62 -6.69
C MET A 150 1.97 -13.76 -6.41
N PHE A 151 3.27 -13.57 -6.66
CA PHE A 151 4.33 -14.56 -6.43
C PHE A 151 4.66 -14.77 -4.94
N ASN A 152 4.16 -13.94 -4.03
CA ASN A 152 4.43 -14.08 -2.60
C ASN A 152 3.70 -15.31 -1.97
N ASN A 153 2.73 -15.89 -2.68
CA ASN A 153 2.09 -17.14 -2.27
C ASN A 153 2.96 -18.36 -2.62
N ASN A 154 3.93 -18.66 -1.76
CA ASN A 154 4.89 -19.76 -1.93
C ASN A 154 4.25 -21.16 -2.04
N ALA A 155 3.01 -21.34 -1.57
CA ALA A 155 2.31 -22.63 -1.70
C ALA A 155 1.95 -22.95 -3.16
N PHE A 156 1.71 -21.93 -3.97
CA PHE A 156 1.38 -22.06 -5.39
C PHE A 156 2.56 -21.68 -6.30
N TRP A 157 3.14 -20.50 -6.09
CA TRP A 157 4.16 -19.92 -6.96
C TRP A 157 5.55 -20.40 -6.57
N LYS A 158 5.96 -21.56 -7.11
CA LYS A 158 7.34 -22.04 -7.02
C LYS A 158 8.16 -21.47 -8.18
N ASN A 159 9.48 -21.59 -8.10
CA ASN A 159 10.40 -21.09 -9.12
C ASN A 159 10.06 -21.57 -10.54
N THR A 160 9.61 -22.82 -10.71
CA THR A 160 9.20 -23.33 -12.03
C THR A 160 7.99 -22.56 -12.60
N GLN A 161 6.98 -22.29 -11.77
CA GLN A 161 5.78 -21.52 -12.16
C GLN A 161 6.12 -20.05 -12.44
N ILE A 162 6.90 -19.43 -11.56
CA ILE A 162 7.30 -18.02 -11.69
C ILE A 162 8.15 -17.85 -12.96
N LYS A 163 9.15 -18.72 -13.18
CA LYS A 163 9.99 -18.70 -14.38
C LYS A 163 9.16 -18.83 -15.64
N ALA A 164 8.27 -19.83 -15.70
CA ALA A 164 7.42 -20.06 -16.87
C ALA A 164 6.54 -18.84 -17.21
N PHE A 165 6.00 -18.16 -16.20
CA PHE A 165 5.22 -16.93 -16.38
C PHE A 165 6.09 -15.76 -16.87
N LEU A 166 7.20 -15.46 -16.17
CA LEU A 166 8.03 -14.28 -16.45
C LEU A 166 8.78 -14.37 -17.78
N THR A 167 9.24 -15.56 -18.17
CA THR A 167 9.99 -15.77 -19.42
C THR A 167 9.07 -15.99 -20.63
N ALA A 168 7.75 -15.95 -20.45
CA ALA A 168 6.79 -16.01 -21.55
C ALA A 168 6.71 -14.70 -22.35
N VAL A 169 7.15 -13.60 -21.74
CA VAL A 169 7.20 -12.26 -22.35
C VAL A 169 8.65 -11.97 -22.78
N PRO A 170 8.89 -11.37 -23.95
CA PRO A 170 10.23 -10.97 -24.37
C PRO A 170 10.95 -10.15 -23.30
N ARG A 171 12.25 -10.39 -23.15
CA ARG A 171 13.07 -9.69 -22.16
C ARG A 171 13.04 -8.19 -22.43
N GLY A 172 12.73 -7.38 -21.41
CA GLY A 172 12.63 -5.92 -21.54
C GLY A 172 11.21 -5.42 -21.85
N SER A 173 10.29 -6.31 -22.24
CA SER A 173 8.87 -5.95 -22.47
C SER A 173 7.96 -6.26 -21.26
N LEU A 174 8.53 -6.78 -20.17
CA LEU A 174 7.87 -6.96 -18.88
C LEU A 174 8.68 -6.22 -17.81
N LEU A 175 8.09 -5.19 -17.21
CA LEU A 175 8.66 -4.43 -16.10
C LEU A 175 7.99 -4.88 -14.80
N VAL A 176 8.75 -5.49 -13.89
CA VAL A 176 8.22 -6.02 -12.65
C VAL A 176 8.34 -4.99 -11.52
N LEU A 177 7.26 -4.70 -10.81
CA LEU A 177 7.31 -3.99 -9.54
C LEU A 177 7.56 -5.02 -8.44
N ASP A 178 8.76 -5.04 -7.87
CA ASP A 178 9.02 -5.87 -6.69
C ASP A 178 8.38 -5.20 -5.46
N LEU A 179 7.13 -5.56 -5.20
CA LEU A 179 6.17 -4.64 -4.57
C LEU A 179 6.48 -4.31 -3.11
N GLN A 180 7.17 -5.19 -2.39
CA GLN A 180 7.52 -5.06 -0.97
C GLN A 180 8.98 -5.47 -0.72
N SER A 181 9.90 -4.91 -1.50
CA SER A 181 11.32 -5.28 -1.44
C SER A 181 11.96 -4.98 -0.09
N GLU A 182 11.45 -4.02 0.68
CA GLU A 182 11.99 -3.62 1.98
C GLU A 182 11.76 -4.68 3.08
N GLN A 183 10.86 -5.63 2.86
CA GLN A 183 10.57 -6.70 3.83
C GLN A 183 10.65 -8.11 3.23
N PHE A 184 10.15 -8.30 2.01
CA PHE A 184 10.08 -9.59 1.33
C PHE A 184 10.56 -9.49 -0.13
N PRO A 185 11.86 -9.22 -0.37
CA PRO A 185 12.39 -9.06 -1.72
C PRO A 185 12.20 -10.34 -2.55
N LEU A 186 11.41 -10.27 -3.62
CA LEU A 186 11.21 -11.40 -4.52
C LEU A 186 12.30 -11.45 -5.60
N TYR A 187 13.01 -10.34 -5.85
CA TYR A 187 14.12 -10.33 -6.80
C TYR A 187 15.19 -11.36 -6.42
N GLU A 188 15.49 -11.55 -5.14
CA GLU A 188 16.49 -12.54 -4.70
C GLU A 188 16.03 -13.98 -4.96
N LYS A 189 14.77 -14.29 -4.64
CA LYS A 189 14.20 -15.63 -4.79
C LYS A 189 14.04 -16.05 -6.26
N THR A 190 13.88 -15.07 -7.13
CA THR A 190 13.61 -15.27 -8.57
C THR A 190 14.83 -15.03 -9.45
N PHE A 191 16.03 -14.94 -8.85
CA PHE A 191 17.29 -14.69 -9.57
C PHE A 191 17.19 -13.44 -10.46
N PHE A 192 16.75 -12.33 -9.86
CA PHE A 192 16.45 -11.05 -10.52
C PHE A 192 15.37 -11.20 -11.60
N PHE A 193 14.22 -11.80 -11.23
CA PHE A 193 13.08 -12.03 -12.11
C PHE A 193 13.46 -12.70 -13.44
N TYR A 194 14.43 -13.63 -13.38
CA TYR A 194 15.00 -14.33 -14.54
C TYR A 194 15.47 -13.38 -15.67
N GLY A 195 15.99 -12.21 -15.29
CA GLY A 195 16.54 -11.19 -16.18
C GLY A 195 15.54 -10.16 -16.69
N GLN A 196 14.26 -10.24 -16.34
CA GLN A 196 13.30 -9.17 -16.63
C GLN A 196 13.65 -7.91 -15.81
N PRO A 197 13.50 -6.69 -16.40
CA PRO A 197 13.73 -5.47 -15.66
C PRO A 197 12.76 -5.35 -14.49
N PHE A 198 13.23 -4.84 -13.34
CA PHE A 198 12.37 -4.62 -12.18
C PHE A 198 12.66 -3.31 -11.45
N ILE A 199 11.66 -2.82 -10.73
CA ILE A 199 11.74 -1.68 -9.84
C ILE A 199 11.70 -2.20 -8.40
N TRP A 200 12.71 -1.87 -7.61
CA TRP A 200 12.71 -2.13 -6.17
C TRP A 200 11.70 -1.19 -5.52
N CYS A 201 10.64 -1.72 -4.90
CA CYS A 201 9.60 -0.88 -4.31
C CYS A 201 9.58 -0.99 -2.79
N MET A 202 9.39 0.14 -2.13
CA MET A 202 9.02 0.19 -0.73
C MET A 202 7.48 0.23 -0.63
N LEU A 203 6.86 -0.87 -0.19
CA LEU A 203 5.41 -0.89 0.05
C LEU A 203 5.09 -0.04 1.27
N HIS A 204 5.79 -0.30 2.37
CA HIS A 204 5.71 0.39 3.65
C HIS A 204 4.34 0.35 4.36
N ASN A 205 3.24 0.75 3.73
CA ASN A 205 1.94 0.90 4.38
C ASN A 205 0.89 -0.07 3.81
N PHE A 206 0.13 -0.69 4.71
CA PHE A 206 -1.04 -1.52 4.40
C PHE A 206 -2.31 -0.85 4.94
N GLY A 207 -3.35 -0.78 4.12
CA GLY A 207 -4.69 -0.30 4.46
C GLY A 207 -4.80 1.18 4.84
N GLY A 208 -3.76 1.99 4.63
CA GLY A 208 -3.72 3.36 5.17
C GLY A 208 -3.64 3.41 6.69
N THR A 209 -3.23 2.31 7.34
CA THR A 209 -3.20 2.21 8.80
C THR A 209 -2.17 3.18 9.40
N LEU A 210 -2.53 3.83 10.51
CA LEU A 210 -1.64 4.70 11.27
C LEU A 210 -0.79 3.90 12.26
N GLY A 211 0.32 4.51 12.69
CA GLY A 211 1.35 3.87 13.51
C GLY A 211 2.73 4.28 13.01
N MET A 212 3.60 4.71 13.92
CA MET A 212 4.98 5.02 13.55
C MET A 212 5.73 3.72 13.26
N HIS A 213 6.21 3.58 12.03
CA HIS A 213 6.85 2.37 11.55
C HIS A 213 7.79 2.69 10.38
N GLY A 214 8.90 1.96 10.27
CA GLY A 214 9.71 1.93 9.06
C GLY A 214 10.93 1.04 9.20
N SER A 215 11.53 0.71 8.06
CA SER A 215 12.74 -0.13 7.97
C SER A 215 13.89 0.68 7.35
N SER A 216 14.24 1.83 7.95
CA SER A 216 15.14 2.83 7.34
C SER A 216 16.49 2.25 6.91
N GLU A 217 17.11 1.42 7.75
CA GLU A 217 18.36 0.72 7.44
C GLU A 217 18.25 -0.17 6.19
N LYS A 218 17.16 -0.94 6.07
CA LYS A 218 16.93 -1.80 4.90
C LYS A 218 16.70 -0.97 3.64
N VAL A 219 15.87 0.06 3.71
CA VAL A 219 15.63 0.95 2.56
C VAL A 219 16.95 1.58 2.09
N ASN A 220 17.79 2.05 3.02
CA ASN A 220 19.07 2.67 2.69
C ASN A 220 20.05 1.68 2.04
N LYS A 221 20.16 0.47 2.60
CA LYS A 221 21.16 -0.54 2.23
C LYS A 221 20.76 -1.41 1.03
N ASP A 222 19.53 -1.90 1.01
CA ASP A 222 19.11 -2.98 0.12
C ASP A 222 18.97 -2.52 -1.33
N ILE A 223 18.69 -1.24 -1.55
CA ILE A 223 18.71 -0.60 -2.89
C ILE A 223 20.12 -0.72 -3.50
N SER A 224 21.14 -0.24 -2.80
CA SER A 224 22.54 -0.33 -3.27
C SER A 224 23.01 -1.78 -3.36
N HIS A 225 22.54 -2.66 -2.46
CA HIS A 225 22.83 -4.09 -2.50
C HIS A 225 22.32 -4.76 -3.77
N ALA A 226 21.07 -4.47 -4.17
CA ALA A 226 20.49 -5.02 -5.39
C ALA A 226 21.24 -4.55 -6.64
N GLN A 227 21.61 -3.27 -6.68
CA GLN A 227 22.35 -2.65 -7.80
C GLN A 227 23.79 -3.18 -7.94
N SER A 228 24.45 -3.56 -6.84
CA SER A 228 25.86 -3.98 -6.87
C SER A 228 26.09 -5.40 -7.41
N LYS A 229 25.02 -6.15 -7.72
CA LYS A 229 25.11 -7.56 -8.14
C LYS A 229 25.34 -7.65 -9.64
N ALA A 230 26.30 -8.47 -10.07
CA ALA A 230 26.72 -8.56 -11.48
C ALA A 230 25.58 -8.93 -12.46
N ASN A 231 24.61 -9.73 -12.02
CA ASN A 231 23.48 -10.20 -12.84
C ASN A 231 22.17 -9.45 -12.55
N ASN A 232 22.23 -8.27 -11.91
CA ASN A 232 21.01 -7.55 -11.57
C ASN A 232 20.30 -7.03 -12.85
N SER A 233 18.98 -6.94 -12.76
CA SER A 233 18.11 -6.31 -13.76
C SER A 233 17.30 -5.17 -13.15
N MET A 234 17.83 -4.53 -12.09
CA MET A 234 17.15 -3.43 -11.41
C MET A 234 17.25 -2.18 -12.29
N VAL A 235 16.12 -1.54 -12.56
CA VAL A 235 16.04 -0.34 -13.42
C VAL A 235 15.46 0.88 -12.71
N GLY A 236 15.06 0.75 -11.44
CA GLY A 236 14.55 1.89 -10.69
C GLY A 236 14.20 1.56 -9.24
N VAL A 237 13.88 2.61 -8.50
CA VAL A 237 13.35 2.59 -7.13
C VAL A 237 11.95 3.20 -7.15
N GLY A 238 11.02 2.64 -6.37
CA GLY A 238 9.64 3.10 -6.29
C GLY A 238 9.06 3.03 -4.88
N ILE A 239 7.90 3.68 -4.72
CA ILE A 239 7.06 3.55 -3.53
C ILE A 239 5.69 3.02 -3.94
N THR A 240 5.17 2.05 -3.19
CA THR A 240 3.92 1.34 -3.49
C THR A 240 2.95 1.29 -2.30
N PRO A 241 2.81 2.36 -1.48
CA PRO A 241 1.95 2.29 -0.30
C PRO A 241 0.47 2.14 -0.64
N GLU A 242 -0.25 1.34 0.14
CA GLU A 242 -1.71 1.27 0.05
C GLU A 242 -2.39 2.57 0.51
N GLY A 243 -1.76 3.32 1.43
CA GLY A 243 -2.17 4.66 1.84
C GLY A 243 -0.98 5.58 2.15
N ILE A 244 -1.11 6.87 1.82
CA ILE A 244 0.03 7.82 1.74
C ILE A 244 0.14 8.83 2.92
N ASN A 245 -0.90 8.98 3.73
CA ASN A 245 -0.98 10.06 4.73
C ASN A 245 -0.32 9.70 6.09
N GLN A 246 0.88 9.14 6.07
CA GLN A 246 1.62 8.76 7.29
C GLN A 246 3.12 8.62 7.04
N ASN A 247 3.94 8.60 8.10
CA ASN A 247 5.37 8.24 8.06
C ASN A 247 6.18 8.89 6.91
N TYR A 248 6.01 10.20 6.68
CA TYR A 248 6.62 10.93 5.55
C TYR A 248 8.13 10.75 5.42
N VAL A 249 8.83 10.59 6.55
CA VAL A 249 10.28 10.33 6.61
C VAL A 249 10.70 9.10 5.80
N MET A 250 9.88 8.04 5.77
CA MET A 250 10.20 6.82 5.03
C MET A 250 10.07 7.03 3.52
N TYR A 251 9.06 7.79 3.09
CA TYR A 251 8.86 8.12 1.69
C TYR A 251 9.93 9.08 1.17
N ALA A 252 10.31 10.07 1.97
CA ALA A 252 11.43 10.96 1.67
C ALA A 252 12.72 10.14 1.48
N LEU A 253 13.06 9.27 2.44
CA LEU A 253 14.25 8.41 2.35
C LEU A 253 14.22 7.54 1.08
N ALA A 254 13.13 6.81 0.83
CA ALA A 254 13.06 5.90 -0.32
C ALA A 254 13.19 6.64 -1.67
N LEU A 255 12.54 7.80 -1.80
CA LEU A 255 12.59 8.59 -3.03
C LEU A 255 13.98 9.23 -3.23
N GLU A 256 14.61 9.74 -2.18
CA GLU A 256 15.97 10.28 -2.24
C GLU A 256 17.00 9.18 -2.52
N ARG A 257 16.83 7.97 -1.97
CA ARG A 257 17.67 6.81 -2.32
C ARG A 257 17.59 6.43 -3.79
N GLY A 258 16.51 6.80 -4.48
CA GLY A 258 16.39 6.63 -5.94
C GLY A 258 17.36 7.49 -6.75
N TRP A 259 17.89 8.58 -6.17
CA TRP A 259 18.80 9.52 -6.84
C TRP A 259 20.28 9.25 -6.53
N GLU A 260 20.57 8.59 -5.42
CA GLU A 260 21.94 8.41 -4.93
C GLU A 260 22.42 6.96 -5.05
N LYS A 261 23.62 6.78 -5.59
CA LYS A 261 24.20 5.42 -5.74
C LYS A 261 24.64 4.84 -4.39
N ASP A 262 25.29 5.69 -3.59
CA ASP A 262 25.88 5.30 -2.32
C ASP A 262 24.87 5.41 -1.17
N GLN A 263 25.13 4.68 -0.09
CA GLN A 263 24.28 4.69 1.11
C GLN A 263 24.45 6.01 1.87
N TYR A 264 23.36 6.52 2.46
CA TYR A 264 23.44 7.67 3.36
C TYR A 264 23.97 7.28 4.73
N ASN A 265 24.66 8.21 5.40
CA ASN A 265 24.80 8.18 6.85
C ASN A 265 23.43 8.52 7.48
N LEU A 266 22.71 7.52 7.96
CA LEU A 266 21.35 7.73 8.48
C LEU A 266 21.30 8.63 9.73
N THR A 267 22.38 8.73 10.50
CA THR A 267 22.40 9.69 11.61
C THR A 267 22.34 11.12 11.07
N GLU A 268 23.21 11.45 10.12
CA GLU A 268 23.24 12.78 9.48
C GLU A 268 21.96 13.05 8.69
N TRP A 269 21.49 12.06 7.91
CA TRP A 269 20.29 12.20 7.09
C TRP A 269 19.04 12.49 7.95
N PHE A 270 18.84 11.79 9.07
CA PHE A 270 17.70 12.06 9.96
C PHE A 270 17.79 13.42 10.65
N ASN A 271 19.01 13.89 10.99
CA ASN A 271 19.21 15.24 11.52
C ASN A 271 18.84 16.29 10.45
N LEU A 272 19.34 16.14 9.22
CA LEU A 272 19.02 17.04 8.10
C LEU A 272 17.54 17.02 7.72
N TYR A 273 16.89 15.86 7.76
CA TYR A 273 15.45 15.73 7.57
C TYR A 273 14.70 16.54 8.63
N SER A 274 15.09 16.43 9.90
CA SER A 274 14.47 17.20 10.99
C SER A 274 14.70 18.70 10.84
N ASP A 275 15.92 19.13 10.50
CA ASP A 275 16.25 20.55 10.31
C ASP A 275 15.44 21.15 9.15
N SER A 276 15.34 20.42 8.04
CA SER A 276 14.60 20.87 6.85
C SER A 276 13.09 20.93 7.11
N ARG A 277 12.57 19.96 7.86
CA ARG A 277 11.14 19.86 8.17
C ARG A 277 10.69 20.97 9.13
N TYR A 278 11.51 21.31 10.11
CA TYR A 278 11.15 22.28 11.15
C TYR A 278 11.78 23.66 10.97
N GLY A 279 12.67 23.84 9.99
CA GLY A 279 13.31 25.12 9.69
C GLY A 279 14.22 25.64 10.81
N THR A 280 14.68 24.75 11.68
CA THR A 280 15.50 25.10 12.85
C THR A 280 16.47 23.97 13.17
N HIS A 281 17.62 24.31 13.74
CA HIS A 281 18.61 23.37 14.19
C HIS A 281 18.65 23.37 15.71
N THR A 282 18.15 22.29 16.32
CA THR A 282 18.07 22.17 17.79
C THR A 282 18.40 20.76 18.22
N HIS A 283 19.20 20.66 19.29
CA HIS A 283 19.60 19.41 19.90
C HIS A 283 18.40 18.53 20.29
N TYR A 284 17.28 19.13 20.71
CA TYR A 284 16.09 18.37 21.09
C TYR A 284 15.49 17.61 19.90
N LEU A 285 15.35 18.25 18.74
CA LEU A 285 14.78 17.59 17.56
C LEU A 285 15.72 16.50 17.04
N HIS A 286 17.03 16.72 17.07
CA HIS A 286 18.01 15.69 16.72
C HIS A 286 17.92 14.49 17.65
N GLN A 287 17.88 14.70 18.97
CA GLN A 287 17.68 13.62 19.93
C GLN A 287 16.40 12.84 19.66
N ALA A 288 15.27 13.54 19.46
CA ALA A 288 14.00 12.91 19.16
C ALA A 288 14.06 12.05 17.89
N TRP A 289 14.59 12.58 16.80
CA TRP A 289 14.65 11.86 15.52
C TRP A 289 15.66 10.72 15.52
N GLN A 290 16.76 10.81 16.28
CA GLN A 290 17.66 9.67 16.48
C GLN A 290 17.02 8.56 17.32
N LEU A 291 16.22 8.91 18.33
CA LEU A 291 15.42 7.96 19.10
C LEU A 291 14.38 7.26 18.22
N LEU A 292 13.66 8.00 17.37
CA LEU A 292 12.69 7.43 16.43
C LEU A 292 13.37 6.55 15.38
N ARG A 293 14.52 6.99 14.84
CA ARG A 293 15.34 6.25 13.87
C ARG A 293 15.70 4.86 14.38
N ARG A 294 16.20 4.77 15.61
CA ARG A 294 16.65 3.51 16.23
C ARG A 294 15.54 2.64 16.85
N SER A 295 14.28 3.10 16.78
CA SER A 295 13.13 2.42 17.38
C SER A 295 12.04 2.11 16.33
N VAL A 296 11.04 2.99 16.19
CA VAL A 296 9.92 2.80 15.26
C VAL A 296 10.36 2.71 13.80
N TYR A 297 11.45 3.38 13.42
CA TYR A 297 11.97 3.37 12.06
C TYR A 297 13.12 2.37 11.82
N SER A 298 13.38 1.45 12.75
CA SER A 298 14.41 0.40 12.65
C SER A 298 13.85 -1.01 12.55
N TYR A 299 12.65 -1.18 12.01
CA TYR A 299 12.05 -2.50 11.86
C TYR A 299 12.88 -3.40 10.93
N ASN A 300 13.19 -4.61 11.38
CA ASN A 300 13.98 -5.58 10.59
C ASN A 300 13.34 -6.98 10.51
N GLY A 301 12.15 -7.18 11.07
CA GLY A 301 11.49 -8.47 11.15
C GLY A 301 10.68 -8.88 9.91
N LEU A 302 10.12 -10.09 9.97
CA LEU A 302 9.23 -10.67 8.95
C LEU A 302 7.77 -10.75 9.41
N LYS A 303 7.45 -10.23 10.60
CA LYS A 303 6.08 -10.21 11.12
C LYS A 303 5.30 -9.10 10.41
N LYS A 304 4.08 -9.41 9.96
CA LYS A 304 3.14 -8.38 9.47
C LYS A 304 2.57 -7.62 10.68
N ILE A 305 3.06 -6.41 10.96
CA ILE A 305 2.77 -5.66 12.20
C ILE A 305 1.89 -4.41 12.01
N HIS A 306 1.65 -3.99 10.76
CA HIS A 306 0.81 -2.82 10.44
C HIS A 306 -0.61 -2.94 10.99
N GLY A 307 -1.12 -1.86 11.58
CA GLY A 307 -2.49 -1.80 12.11
C GLY A 307 -2.79 -2.78 13.27
N LYS A 308 -1.75 -3.34 13.92
CA LYS A 308 -1.93 -4.35 14.98
C LYS A 308 -1.85 -3.83 16.41
N TYR A 309 -1.81 -2.51 16.61
CA TYR A 309 -1.92 -1.94 17.94
C TYR A 309 -3.27 -2.29 18.57
N ILE A 310 -3.25 -2.68 19.84
CA ILE A 310 -4.41 -3.19 20.58
C ILE A 310 -5.63 -2.27 20.44
N ILE A 311 -5.43 -0.95 20.48
CA ILE A 311 -6.49 0.05 20.39
C ILE A 311 -7.29 0.01 19.07
N ALA A 312 -6.67 -0.42 17.98
CA ALA A 312 -7.28 -0.49 16.65
C ALA A 312 -7.82 -1.89 16.32
N ARG A 313 -7.83 -2.81 17.30
CA ARG A 313 -8.27 -4.19 17.13
C ARG A 313 -9.61 -4.40 17.82
N ARG A 314 -10.40 -5.34 17.31
CA ARG A 314 -11.59 -5.82 18.02
C ARG A 314 -11.16 -6.32 19.42
N PRO A 315 -11.79 -5.86 20.51
CA PRO A 315 -11.46 -6.31 21.86
C PRO A 315 -11.49 -7.83 21.99
N SER A 316 -10.50 -8.37 22.70
CA SER A 316 -10.32 -9.81 22.96
C SER A 316 -9.42 -9.96 24.18
N ILE A 317 -9.45 -11.12 24.83
CA ILE A 317 -8.55 -11.47 25.96
C ILE A 317 -7.21 -12.05 25.52
N HIS A 318 -6.96 -12.13 24.21
CA HIS A 318 -5.80 -12.77 23.59
C HIS A 318 -5.02 -11.85 22.62
N LEU A 319 -5.10 -10.54 22.82
CA LEU A 319 -4.31 -9.58 22.03
C LEU A 319 -2.85 -9.55 22.49
N ASP A 320 -1.94 -9.36 21.52
CA ASP A 320 -0.50 -9.22 21.70
C ASP A 320 -0.11 -7.73 21.60
N ASP A 321 0.70 -7.25 22.54
CA ASP A 321 1.23 -5.89 22.61
C ASP A 321 2.72 -5.82 22.22
N SER A 322 3.30 -6.92 21.71
CA SER A 322 4.73 -7.00 21.46
C SER A 322 5.23 -5.92 20.48
N MET A 323 6.29 -5.22 20.87
CA MET A 323 6.96 -4.18 20.09
C MET A 323 8.35 -4.67 19.66
N TRP A 324 8.84 -4.21 18.51
CA TRP A 324 10.19 -4.54 18.01
C TRP A 324 11.28 -3.57 18.50
N TYR A 325 10.90 -2.60 19.33
CA TYR A 325 11.76 -1.54 19.83
C TYR A 325 11.54 -1.31 21.32
N ASN A 326 12.48 -0.60 21.94
CA ASN A 326 12.33 -0.16 23.32
C ASN A 326 11.34 1.01 23.40
N ILE A 327 10.23 0.81 24.09
CA ILE A 327 9.16 1.82 24.23
C ILE A 327 9.62 3.10 24.93
N SER A 328 10.69 3.06 25.75
CA SER A 328 11.22 4.26 26.41
C SER A 328 11.74 5.28 25.39
N ASP A 329 12.26 4.83 24.24
CA ASP A 329 12.73 5.72 23.17
C ASP A 329 11.60 6.61 22.65
N ILE A 330 10.35 6.13 22.61
CA ILE A 330 9.19 6.92 22.20
C ILE A 330 8.80 7.94 23.27
N TYR A 331 8.94 7.58 24.55
CA TYR A 331 8.62 8.48 25.66
C TYR A 331 9.63 9.63 25.72
N GLU A 332 10.91 9.32 25.53
CA GLU A 332 11.99 10.31 25.46
C GLU A 332 11.86 11.16 24.20
N ALA A 333 11.61 10.57 23.03
CA ALA A 333 11.41 11.32 21.79
C ALA A 333 10.24 12.29 21.89
N TRP A 334 9.12 11.86 22.48
CA TRP A 334 7.97 12.71 22.74
C TRP A 334 8.32 13.88 23.67
N SER A 335 9.06 13.63 24.75
CA SER A 335 9.55 14.68 25.66
C SER A 335 10.43 15.69 24.94
N HIS A 336 11.33 15.23 24.06
CA HIS A 336 12.20 16.10 23.29
C HIS A 336 11.43 16.96 22.28
N ILE A 337 10.46 16.40 21.55
CA ILE A 337 9.60 17.17 20.64
C ILE A 337 8.80 18.23 21.40
N LEU A 338 8.26 17.91 22.59
CA LEU A 338 7.59 18.91 23.44
C LEU A 338 8.52 20.06 23.86
N LYS A 339 9.77 19.75 24.25
CA LYS A 339 10.77 20.76 24.65
C LYS A 339 11.21 21.66 23.51
N SER A 340 11.16 21.18 22.27
CA SER A 340 11.57 21.96 21.09
C SER A 340 10.57 23.04 20.67
N LYS A 341 9.37 23.13 21.26
CA LYS A 341 8.29 24.02 20.82
C LYS A 341 8.75 25.48 20.63
N CYS A 342 9.55 26.00 21.57
CA CYS A 342 10.02 27.39 21.53
C CYS A 342 11.05 27.65 20.43
N ASP A 343 11.67 26.59 19.88
CA ASP A 343 12.68 26.67 18.83
C ASP A 343 12.06 26.66 17.42
N ILE A 344 10.76 26.36 17.30
CA ILE A 344 10.06 26.18 16.02
C ILE A 344 9.62 27.54 15.45
N PRO A 345 10.10 27.93 14.25
CA PRO A 345 9.61 29.12 13.56
C PRO A 345 8.14 28.98 13.17
N HIS A 346 7.42 30.10 13.16
CA HIS A 346 6.00 30.10 12.79
C HIS A 346 5.72 29.51 11.39
N SER A 347 6.66 29.66 10.45
CA SER A 347 6.51 29.10 9.09
C SER A 347 6.54 27.56 9.03
N HIS A 348 7.01 26.88 10.08
CA HIS A 348 7.11 25.42 10.17
C HIS A 348 6.22 24.82 11.28
N ILE A 349 5.34 25.62 11.86
CA ILE A 349 4.52 25.18 13.00
C ILE A 349 3.56 24.05 12.62
N ASN A 350 3.07 24.02 11.38
CA ASN A 350 2.13 22.99 10.93
C ASN A 350 2.80 21.60 10.84
N GLU A 351 4.04 21.54 10.36
CA GLU A 351 4.84 20.32 10.27
C GLU A 351 5.18 19.80 11.67
N TYR A 352 5.55 20.72 12.58
CA TYR A 352 5.78 20.42 13.99
C TYR A 352 4.52 19.87 14.67
N GLU A 353 3.38 20.57 14.55
CA GLU A 353 2.11 20.16 15.16
C GLU A 353 1.62 18.82 14.61
N HIS A 354 1.80 18.57 13.30
CA HIS A 354 1.48 17.26 12.73
C HIS A 354 2.27 16.14 13.41
N ASP A 355 3.58 16.29 13.53
CA ASP A 355 4.42 15.25 14.12
C ASP A 355 4.22 15.11 15.63
N LEU A 356 3.96 16.23 16.32
CA LEU A 356 3.60 16.24 17.73
C LEU A 356 2.31 15.46 17.97
N VAL A 357 1.29 15.63 17.13
CA VAL A 357 0.05 14.84 17.19
C VAL A 357 0.34 13.37 16.93
N ASP A 358 1.12 13.02 15.91
CA ASP A 358 1.39 11.61 15.57
C ASP A 358 2.19 10.87 16.66
N ILE A 359 3.23 11.51 17.23
CA ILE A 359 4.01 10.91 18.31
C ILE A 359 3.21 10.84 19.63
N THR A 360 2.34 11.81 19.90
CA THR A 360 1.45 11.78 21.08
C THR A 360 0.42 10.66 20.92
N ARG A 361 -0.17 10.51 19.73
CA ARG A 361 -1.03 9.36 19.38
C ARG A 361 -0.28 8.04 19.57
N GLN A 362 0.97 7.96 19.12
CA GLN A 362 1.82 6.77 19.29
C GLN A 362 2.09 6.46 20.76
N TYR A 363 2.40 7.48 21.58
CA TYR A 363 2.58 7.36 23.02
C TYR A 363 1.35 6.77 23.70
N LEU A 364 0.17 7.36 23.47
CA LEU A 364 -1.10 6.93 24.07
C LEU A 364 -1.47 5.51 23.65
N GLN A 365 -1.23 5.17 22.38
CA GLN A 365 -1.43 3.82 21.86
C GLN A 365 -0.54 2.77 22.53
N ILE A 366 0.73 3.09 22.83
CA ILE A 366 1.63 2.20 23.58
C ILE A 366 1.12 2.04 25.01
N LYS A 367 0.75 3.14 25.68
CA LYS A 367 0.21 3.12 27.05
C LYS A 367 -1.06 2.28 27.16
N PHE A 368 -1.97 2.41 26.20
CA PHE A 368 -3.17 1.59 26.13
C PHE A 368 -2.84 0.09 26.09
N GLY A 369 -1.84 -0.32 25.29
CA GLY A 369 -1.39 -1.71 25.23
C GLY A 369 -0.79 -2.23 26.54
N GLN A 370 0.02 -1.40 27.23
CA GLN A 370 0.57 -1.77 28.54
C GLN A 370 -0.52 -1.94 29.61
N LEU A 371 -1.52 -1.06 29.62
CA LEU A 371 -2.65 -1.14 30.56
C LEU A 371 -3.56 -2.32 30.24
N TYR A 372 -3.79 -2.62 28.97
CA TYR A 372 -4.55 -3.80 28.55
C TYR A 372 -3.98 -5.09 29.16
N LYS A 373 -2.66 -5.28 29.15
CA LYS A 373 -2.04 -6.46 29.78
C LYS A 373 -2.35 -6.56 31.27
N LYS A 374 -2.17 -5.45 31.99
CA LYS A 374 -2.47 -5.38 33.44
C LYS A 374 -3.95 -5.66 33.71
N MET A 375 -4.83 -5.10 32.87
CA MET A 375 -6.28 -5.28 32.98
C MET A 375 -6.65 -6.76 32.78
N ILE A 376 -6.06 -7.43 31.78
CA ILE A 376 -6.27 -8.87 31.57
C ILE A 376 -5.73 -9.71 32.74
N ASP A 377 -4.61 -9.33 33.34
CA ASP A 377 -4.08 -10.03 34.52
C ASP A 377 -4.96 -9.83 35.76
N ALA A 378 -5.46 -8.63 36.00
CA ALA A 378 -6.43 -8.34 37.05
C ALA A 378 -7.73 -9.13 36.85
N PHE A 379 -8.24 -9.19 35.62
CA PHE A 379 -9.38 -10.01 35.24
C PHE A 379 -9.16 -11.50 35.56
N LYS A 380 -8.01 -12.06 35.16
CA LYS A 380 -7.67 -13.47 35.45
C LYS A 380 -7.54 -13.76 36.94
N LYS A 381 -7.01 -12.80 37.71
CA LYS A 381 -6.91 -12.89 39.18
C LYS A 381 -8.23 -12.60 39.91
N ARG A 382 -9.29 -12.21 39.19
CA ARG A 382 -10.56 -11.75 39.75
C ARG A 382 -10.41 -10.55 40.69
N ASN A 383 -9.41 -9.70 40.45
CA ASN A 383 -9.21 -8.46 41.20
C ASN A 383 -10.11 -7.37 40.60
N TYR A 384 -11.33 -7.26 41.12
CA TYR A 384 -12.35 -6.34 40.61
C TYR A 384 -11.89 -4.87 40.67
N VAL A 385 -11.33 -4.45 41.81
CA VAL A 385 -10.91 -3.05 42.04
C VAL A 385 -9.82 -2.64 41.05
N GLU A 386 -8.78 -3.46 40.91
CA GLU A 386 -7.70 -3.17 39.95
C GLU A 386 -8.19 -3.22 38.50
N PHE A 387 -9.13 -4.13 38.17
CA PHE A 387 -9.71 -4.20 36.83
C PHE A 387 -10.51 -2.93 36.49
N GLU A 388 -11.33 -2.44 37.42
CA GLU A 388 -12.14 -1.23 37.26
C GLU A 388 -11.24 0.01 37.09
N ASP A 389 -10.27 0.22 37.99
CA ASP A 389 -9.33 1.35 37.93
C ASP A 389 -8.54 1.38 36.60
N LEU A 390 -8.09 0.22 36.13
CA LEU A 390 -7.36 0.10 34.85
C LEU A 390 -8.27 0.38 33.66
N THR A 391 -9.52 -0.06 33.71
CA THR A 391 -10.51 0.16 32.65
C THR A 391 -10.83 1.65 32.53
N ASP A 392 -11.08 2.33 33.64
CA ASP A 392 -11.34 3.78 33.67
C ASP A 392 -10.16 4.57 33.10
N THR A 393 -8.94 4.20 33.49
CA THR A 393 -7.72 4.80 32.94
C THR A 393 -7.61 4.58 31.42
N MET A 394 -7.94 3.37 30.94
CA MET A 394 -7.92 3.07 29.50
C MET A 394 -8.98 3.85 28.73
N LEU A 395 -10.18 4.04 29.29
CA LEU A 395 -11.23 4.87 28.69
C LEU A 395 -10.81 6.35 28.62
N ASN A 396 -10.13 6.86 29.64
CA ASN A 396 -9.57 8.21 29.60
C ASN A 396 -8.52 8.37 28.49
N ILE A 397 -7.68 7.36 28.24
CA ILE A 397 -6.75 7.39 27.10
C ILE A 397 -7.49 7.50 25.76
N LEU A 398 -8.66 6.88 25.62
CA LEU A 398 -9.47 7.02 24.40
C LEU A 398 -9.97 8.47 24.22
N LEU A 399 -10.35 9.13 25.31
CA LEU A 399 -10.74 10.55 25.31
C LEU A 399 -9.54 11.45 24.98
N ASP A 400 -8.37 11.18 25.56
CA ASP A 400 -7.13 11.91 25.27
C ASP A 400 -6.72 11.78 23.81
N LEU A 401 -6.92 10.59 23.22
CA LEU A 401 -6.69 10.35 21.80
C LEU A 401 -7.66 11.17 20.93
N GLU A 402 -8.95 11.18 21.25
CA GLU A 402 -9.92 12.01 20.53
C GLU A 402 -9.52 13.49 20.60
N ASN A 403 -9.16 13.97 21.80
CA ASN A 403 -8.73 15.35 22.02
C ASN A 403 -7.51 15.70 21.17
N ILE A 404 -6.42 14.93 21.23
CA ILE A 404 -5.19 15.27 20.48
C ILE A 404 -5.40 15.15 18.97
N LEU A 405 -6.12 14.13 18.49
CA LEU A 405 -6.38 13.95 17.06
C LEU A 405 -7.28 15.07 16.51
N SER A 406 -8.19 15.60 17.33
CA SER A 406 -9.05 16.72 16.94
C SER A 406 -8.31 18.02 16.65
N THR A 407 -7.07 18.16 17.17
CA THR A 407 -6.28 19.41 17.03
C THR A 407 -5.67 19.60 15.64
N ASN A 408 -5.61 18.56 14.81
CA ASN A 408 -4.96 18.65 13.50
C ASN A 408 -5.83 18.03 12.40
N LYS A 409 -6.09 18.82 11.35
CA LYS A 409 -6.92 18.44 10.21
C LYS A 409 -6.51 17.13 9.52
N ALA A 410 -5.24 16.74 9.59
CA ALA A 410 -4.75 15.50 9.00
C ALA A 410 -5.36 14.24 9.64
N PHE A 411 -5.85 14.34 10.88
CA PHE A 411 -6.35 13.20 11.67
C PHE A 411 -7.88 13.19 11.83
N LEU A 412 -8.59 14.13 11.20
CA LEU A 412 -10.04 14.25 11.32
C LEU A 412 -10.78 13.31 10.37
N LEU A 413 -11.59 12.40 10.92
CA LEU A 413 -12.53 11.57 10.16
C LEU A 413 -13.50 12.43 9.32
N GLY A 414 -13.87 13.61 9.82
CA GLY A 414 -14.74 14.56 9.12
C GLY A 414 -14.22 14.97 7.75
N ASN A 415 -12.89 15.03 7.54
CA ASN A 415 -12.31 15.37 6.24
C ASN A 415 -12.47 14.23 5.24
N TRP A 416 -12.33 12.98 5.67
CA TRP A 416 -12.57 11.80 4.84
C TRP A 416 -14.03 11.70 4.41
N ILE A 417 -14.95 11.84 5.37
CA ILE A 417 -16.40 11.81 5.10
C ILE A 417 -16.81 13.03 4.25
N GLY A 418 -16.34 14.22 4.58
CA GLY A 418 -16.59 15.45 3.82
C GLY A 418 -16.08 15.35 2.39
N GLY A 419 -14.92 14.72 2.17
CA GLY A 419 -14.41 14.39 0.85
C GLY A 419 -15.38 13.51 0.06
N SER A 420 -15.94 12.46 0.68
CA SER A 420 -16.96 11.62 0.05
C SER A 420 -18.23 12.40 -0.32
N HIS A 421 -18.65 13.36 0.51
CA HIS A 421 -19.80 14.21 0.23
C HIS A 421 -19.54 15.19 -0.91
N SER A 422 -18.34 15.75 -1.00
CA SER A 422 -17.95 16.72 -2.04
C SER A 422 -18.03 16.14 -3.46
N LEU A 423 -17.97 14.82 -3.59
CA LEU A 423 -18.12 14.11 -4.87
C LEU A 423 -19.58 13.91 -5.28
N SER A 424 -20.53 14.08 -4.36
CA SER A 424 -21.95 13.83 -4.59
C SER A 424 -22.65 15.01 -5.26
N THR A 425 -23.58 14.71 -6.17
CA THR A 425 -24.43 15.70 -6.85
C THR A 425 -25.86 15.72 -6.34
N ASN A 426 -26.24 14.74 -5.52
CA ASN A 426 -27.58 14.60 -4.94
C ASN A 426 -27.51 13.77 -3.64
N VAL A 427 -28.62 13.77 -2.90
CA VAL A 427 -28.73 13.09 -1.59
C VAL A 427 -28.44 11.59 -1.68
N ARG A 428 -28.88 10.91 -2.74
CA ARG A 428 -28.66 9.47 -2.90
C ARG A 428 -27.18 9.14 -3.08
N GLU A 429 -26.47 9.91 -3.90
CA GLU A 429 -25.02 9.76 -4.08
C GLU A 429 -24.27 10.02 -2.77
N LYS A 430 -24.66 11.05 -2.02
CA LYS A 430 -24.05 11.39 -0.73
C LYS A 430 -24.10 10.19 0.24
N LEU A 431 -25.26 9.55 0.35
CA LEU A 431 -25.44 8.37 1.22
C LEU A 431 -24.59 7.18 0.76
N ILE A 432 -24.53 6.91 -0.55
CA ILE A 432 -23.72 5.81 -1.10
C ILE A 432 -22.23 6.07 -0.87
N PHE A 433 -21.75 7.30 -1.09
CA PHE A 433 -20.34 7.64 -0.93
C PHE A 433 -19.91 7.64 0.54
N GLU A 434 -20.75 8.14 1.44
CA GLU A 434 -20.48 8.03 2.88
C GLU A 434 -20.49 6.57 3.36
N PHE A 435 -21.44 5.75 2.88
CA PHE A 435 -21.46 4.32 3.16
C PHE A 435 -20.13 3.68 2.75
N ASN A 436 -19.66 3.94 1.52
CA ASN A 436 -18.36 3.43 1.05
C ASN A 436 -17.19 3.93 1.92
N ALA A 437 -17.15 5.24 2.21
CA ALA A 437 -16.08 5.87 2.99
C ALA A 437 -15.95 5.28 4.40
N ARG A 438 -17.08 5.04 5.09
CA ARG A 438 -17.09 4.44 6.44
C ARG A 438 -16.72 2.96 6.41
N ASN A 439 -17.30 2.18 5.49
CA ASN A 439 -17.04 0.75 5.40
C ASN A 439 -15.58 0.45 5.03
N GLN A 440 -14.94 1.26 4.18
CA GLN A 440 -13.55 1.07 3.80
C GLN A 440 -12.57 1.08 5.00
N ILE A 441 -12.89 1.81 6.07
CA ILE A 441 -12.03 1.97 7.25
C ILE A 441 -12.53 1.18 8.47
N THR A 442 -13.53 0.30 8.31
CA THR A 442 -14.15 -0.43 9.44
C THR A 442 -14.45 -1.91 9.16
N LEU A 443 -15.62 -2.20 8.58
CA LEU A 443 -16.26 -3.54 8.58
C LEU A 443 -15.49 -4.64 7.85
#